data_AF-A0A2V5XXL2-F1
#
_entry.id   AF-A0A2V5XXL2-F1
#
_cell.length_a   1.000
_cell.length_b   1.000
_cell.length_c   1.000
_cell.angle_alpha   90.00
_cell.angle_beta   90.00
_cell.angle_gamma   90.00
#
_symmetry.space_group_name_H-M   'P 1'
#
loop_
_entity.id
_entity.type
_entity.pdbx_description
1 polymer ?
#
loop_
_entity_poly.entity_id
_entity_poly.type
_entity_poly.pdbx_seq_one_letter_code
_entity_poly.pdbx_strand_id
1 'polypeptide(L)'
;MGSPRRPKHVEIASHCRVKTLFIQVVFSVFAQVMASGLVLAQMLTHGPVVGGVTSSEASVFLRTDQNASVALCYGTDPNLDACHMSGPYQTRAANDFTKI
;
A
#
# COMPACT_ATOMS: atom_id res chain seq x y z
N MET A 1 58.73 17.13 39.63
CA MET A 1 58.15 17.01 38.27
C MET A 1 56.86 16.20 38.35
N GLY A 2 55.70 16.86 38.36
CA GLY A 2 54.38 16.20 38.45
C GLY A 2 53.83 15.94 37.04
N SER A 3 53.56 14.67 36.73
CA SER A 3 52.91 14.26 35.48
C SER A 3 51.38 14.41 35.61
N PRO A 4 50.67 15.03 34.64
CA PRO A 4 49.23 15.24 34.73
C PRO A 4 48.48 13.95 34.36
N ARG A 5 47.65 13.45 35.28
CA ARG A 5 46.72 12.34 35.03
C ARG A 5 45.60 12.82 34.09
N ARG A 6 45.52 12.25 32.88
CA ARG A 6 44.40 12.47 31.96
C ARG A 6 43.09 11.87 32.52
N PRO A 7 41.93 12.54 32.38
CA PRO A 7 40.67 12.07 32.92
C PRO A 7 40.04 10.97 32.05
N LYS A 8 39.65 9.84 32.67
CA LYS A 8 38.92 8.70 32.06
C LYS A 8 37.42 8.98 31.79
N HIS A 9 37.01 10.24 31.80
CA HIS A 9 35.60 10.61 31.91
C HIS A 9 34.85 10.71 30.56
N VAL A 10 35.53 10.48 29.43
CA VAL A 10 34.98 10.69 28.09
C VAL A 10 34.50 9.39 27.41
N GLU A 11 34.98 8.22 27.84
CA GLU A 11 34.74 6.95 27.14
C GLU A 11 33.37 6.32 27.47
N ILE A 12 32.84 6.54 28.68
CA ILE A 12 31.56 5.97 29.14
C ILE A 12 30.35 6.65 28.44
N ALA A 13 30.47 7.93 28.09
CA ALA A 13 29.39 8.69 27.46
C ALA A 13 29.12 8.27 26.00
N SER A 14 30.14 7.78 25.29
CA SER A 14 30.03 7.32 23.90
C SER A 14 29.24 6.01 23.80
N HIS A 15 29.53 5.07 24.70
CA HIS A 15 28.85 3.77 24.77
C HIS A 15 27.36 3.89 25.11
N CYS A 16 26.95 4.90 25.89
CA CYS A 16 25.55 5.16 26.19
C CYS A 16 24.78 5.69 24.96
N ARG A 17 25.37 6.65 24.23
CA ARG A 17 24.76 7.25 23.03
C ARG A 17 24.61 6.25 21.88
N VAL A 18 25.58 5.37 21.65
CA VAL A 18 25.51 4.34 20.60
C VAL A 18 24.42 3.31 20.87
N LYS A 19 24.25 2.87 22.12
CA LYS A 19 23.19 1.92 22.51
C LYS A 19 21.79 2.52 22.35
N THR A 20 21.62 3.79 22.73
CA THR A 20 20.34 4.51 22.55
C THR A 20 19.98 4.68 21.09
N LEU A 21 20.94 5.02 20.24
CA LEU A 21 20.73 5.12 18.79
C LEU A 21 20.35 3.78 18.17
N PHE A 22 21.01 2.69 18.58
CA PHE A 22 20.71 1.36 18.07
C PHE A 22 19.28 0.91 18.43
N ILE A 23 18.85 1.16 19.67
CA ILE A 23 17.49 0.86 20.12
C ILE A 23 16.46 1.69 19.36
N GLN A 24 16.71 2.99 19.13
CA GLN A 24 15.82 3.84 18.34
C GLN A 24 15.69 3.37 16.89
N VAL A 25 16.79 2.98 16.25
CA VAL A 25 16.76 2.47 14.87
C VAL A 25 15.95 1.17 14.81
N VAL A 26 16.19 0.23 15.72
CA VAL A 26 15.44 -1.03 15.78
C VAL A 26 13.94 -0.78 16.00
N PHE A 27 13.59 0.12 16.91
CA PHE A 27 12.19 0.45 17.18
C PHE A 27 11.52 1.12 15.98
N SER A 28 12.22 2.03 15.29
CA SER A 28 11.72 2.69 14.08
C SER A 28 11.49 1.70 12.94
N VAL A 29 12.44 0.79 12.70
CA VAL A 29 12.30 -0.28 11.69
C VAL A 29 11.14 -1.20 12.04
N PHE A 30 11.02 -1.61 13.30
CA PHE A 30 9.90 -2.45 13.75
C PHE A 30 8.54 -1.75 13.57
N ALA A 31 8.45 -0.48 13.93
CA ALA A 31 7.23 0.32 13.72
C ALA A 31 6.88 0.43 12.23
N GLN A 32 7.85 0.61 11.35
CA GLN A 32 7.64 0.65 9.90
C GLN A 32 7.12 -0.69 9.36
N VAL A 33 7.66 -1.82 9.84
CA VAL A 33 7.19 -3.17 9.45
C VAL A 33 5.74 -3.41 9.91
N MET A 34 5.38 -2.97 11.12
CA MET A 34 4.01 -3.09 11.62
C MET A 34 3.04 -2.15 10.90
N ALA A 35 3.49 -0.96 10.52
CA ALA A 35 2.70 0.01 9.77
C ALA A 35 2.47 -0.40 8.30
N SER A 36 3.33 -1.25 7.73
CA SER A 36 3.21 -1.67 6.34
C SER A 36 2.09 -2.70 6.11
N GLY A 37 1.59 -3.35 7.17
CA GLY A 37 0.45 -4.27 7.09
C GLY A 37 0.70 -5.49 6.17
N LEU A 38 -0.14 -6.52 6.32
CA LEU A 38 -0.21 -7.61 5.35
C LEU A 38 -1.06 -7.13 4.17
N VAL A 39 -0.43 -6.86 3.02
CA VAL A 39 -1.16 -6.66 1.76
C VAL A 39 -1.58 -8.02 1.25
N LEU A 40 -2.84 -8.39 1.46
CA LEU A 40 -3.44 -9.57 0.83
C LEU A 40 -3.72 -9.25 -0.65
N ALA A 41 -3.62 -10.26 -1.51
CA ALA A 41 -4.00 -10.10 -2.91
C ALA A 41 -5.46 -9.61 -3.00
N GLN A 42 -5.69 -8.54 -3.76
CA GLN A 42 -7.03 -7.96 -3.97
C GLN A 42 -7.89 -8.94 -4.75
N MET A 43 -9.10 -9.21 -4.27
CA MET A 43 -10.04 -10.14 -4.90
C MET A 43 -11.32 -9.43 -5.34
N LEU A 44 -11.74 -9.75 -6.56
CA LEU A 44 -13.08 -9.42 -7.05
C LEU A 44 -14.07 -10.39 -6.38
N THR A 45 -14.99 -9.85 -5.59
CA THR A 45 -16.00 -10.67 -4.89
C THR A 45 -17.29 -10.76 -5.67
N HIS A 46 -17.68 -9.70 -6.39
CA HIS A 46 -18.91 -9.63 -7.17
C HIS A 46 -18.71 -8.78 -8.43
N GLY A 47 -19.53 -9.04 -9.44
CA GLY A 47 -19.48 -8.36 -10.74
C GLY A 47 -18.58 -9.09 -11.75
N PRO A 48 -18.34 -8.48 -12.92
CA PRO A 48 -18.88 -7.19 -13.37
C PRO A 48 -20.37 -7.29 -13.77
N VAL A 49 -21.18 -6.33 -13.31
CA VAL A 49 -22.57 -6.16 -13.75
C VAL A 49 -22.67 -4.88 -14.57
N VAL A 50 -23.15 -5.01 -15.81
CA VAL A 50 -23.34 -3.87 -16.72
C VAL A 50 -24.78 -3.40 -16.65
N GLY A 51 -24.98 -2.09 -16.53
CA GLY A 51 -26.30 -1.46 -16.50
C GLY A 51 -26.29 -0.05 -17.09
N GLY A 52 -27.46 0.60 -17.17
CA GLY A 52 -27.57 1.98 -17.68
C GLY A 52 -27.04 2.15 -19.11
N VAL A 53 -27.22 1.12 -19.95
CA VAL A 53 -26.68 1.08 -21.31
C VAL A 53 -27.46 2.02 -22.22
N THR A 54 -26.74 2.91 -22.90
CA THR A 54 -27.24 3.77 -23.98
C THR A 54 -26.53 3.41 -25.29
N SER A 55 -26.76 4.18 -26.36
CA SER A 55 -26.02 4.02 -27.62
C SER A 55 -24.52 4.31 -27.50
N SER A 56 -24.08 5.03 -26.47
CA SER A 56 -22.70 5.50 -26.33
C SER A 56 -22.08 5.28 -24.94
N GLU A 57 -22.87 4.85 -23.97
CA GLU A 57 -22.43 4.75 -22.57
C GLU A 57 -22.96 3.48 -21.93
N ALA A 58 -22.20 2.95 -20.97
CA ALA A 58 -22.64 1.89 -20.09
C ALA A 58 -22.03 2.14 -18.71
N SER A 59 -22.71 1.68 -17.67
CA SER A 59 -22.22 1.72 -16.29
C SER A 59 -21.81 0.32 -15.87
N VAL A 60 -20.63 0.17 -15.28
CA VAL A 60 -20.17 -1.13 -14.79
C VAL A 60 -20.05 -1.10 -13.27
N PHE A 61 -20.68 -2.08 -12.63
CA PHE A 61 -20.69 -2.23 -11.18
C PHE A 61 -19.91 -3.48 -10.78
N LEU A 62 -19.02 -3.32 -9.81
CA LEU A 62 -18.23 -4.42 -9.26
C LEU A 62 -17.97 -4.21 -7.76
N ARG A 63 -17.49 -5.27 -7.10
CA ARG A 63 -17.17 -5.25 -5.68
C ARG A 63 -15.89 -6.00 -5.38
N THR A 64 -14.99 -5.38 -4.63
CA THR A 64 -13.73 -5.98 -4.15
C THR A 64 -13.79 -6.25 -2.65
N ASP A 65 -12.97 -7.18 -2.19
CA ASP A 65 -12.84 -7.56 -0.77
C ASP A 65 -12.14 -6.50 0.08
N GLN A 66 -11.35 -5.65 -0.54
CA GLN A 66 -10.61 -4.54 0.06
C GLN A 66 -10.54 -3.34 -0.90
N ASN A 67 -9.98 -2.22 -0.43
CA ASN A 67 -9.68 -1.09 -1.31
C ASN A 67 -8.69 -1.53 -2.40
N ALA A 68 -9.11 -1.38 -3.66
CA ALA A 68 -8.39 -1.79 -4.84
C ALA A 68 -8.43 -0.75 -5.96
N SER A 69 -7.40 -0.80 -6.81
CA SER A 69 -7.33 -0.07 -8.07
C SER A 69 -7.85 -0.98 -9.17
N VAL A 70 -8.97 -0.61 -9.80
CA VAL A 70 -9.65 -1.42 -10.81
C VAL A 70 -9.66 -0.72 -12.16
N ALA A 71 -9.49 -1.47 -13.24
CA ALA A 71 -9.61 -1.00 -14.62
C ALA A 71 -10.43 -2.00 -15.43
N LEU A 72 -11.15 -1.52 -16.44
CA LEU A 72 -12.00 -2.33 -17.30
C LEU A 72 -11.31 -2.58 -18.64
N CYS A 73 -11.32 -3.84 -19.07
CA CYS A 73 -11.00 -4.29 -20.43
C CYS A 73 -12.32 -4.51 -21.15
N TYR A 74 -12.61 -3.70 -22.16
CA TYR A 74 -13.87 -3.77 -22.91
C TYR A 74 -13.63 -3.68 -24.41
N GLY A 75 -14.49 -4.31 -25.20
CA GLY A 75 -14.39 -4.34 -26.65
C GLY A 75 -15.54 -5.10 -27.29
N THR A 76 -15.57 -5.10 -28.61
CA THR A 76 -16.53 -5.90 -29.39
C THR A 76 -16.04 -7.31 -29.67
N ASP A 77 -14.74 -7.56 -29.48
CA ASP A 77 -14.15 -8.90 -29.58
C ASP A 77 -14.53 -9.71 -28.33
N PRO A 78 -15.24 -10.84 -28.47
CA PRO A 78 -15.61 -11.70 -27.33
C PRO A 78 -14.41 -12.30 -26.60
N ASN A 79 -13.25 -12.41 -27.27
CA ASN A 79 -12.02 -12.92 -26.65
C ASN A 79 -11.20 -11.83 -25.95
N LEU A 80 -11.52 -10.56 -26.21
CA LEU A 80 -10.82 -9.39 -25.65
C LEU A 80 -9.32 -9.37 -25.96
N ASP A 81 -8.87 -9.97 -27.07
CA ASP A 81 -7.45 -10.02 -27.46
C ASP A 81 -6.89 -8.60 -27.72
N ALA A 82 -7.76 -7.70 -28.19
CA ALA A 82 -7.47 -6.28 -28.42
C ALA A 82 -8.51 -5.38 -27.74
N CYS A 83 -8.67 -5.51 -26.42
CA CYS A 83 -9.61 -4.67 -25.68
C CYS A 83 -9.08 -3.27 -25.37
N HIS A 84 -10.02 -2.35 -25.19
CA HIS A 84 -9.75 -1.02 -24.68
C HIS A 84 -9.69 -1.05 -23.15
N MET A 85 -8.67 -0.39 -22.60
CA MET A 85 -8.52 -0.22 -21.15
C MET A 85 -9.14 1.10 -20.70
N SER A 86 -9.96 1.05 -19.66
CA SER A 86 -10.34 2.26 -18.92
C SER A 86 -9.15 2.80 -18.12
N GLY A 87 -9.28 4.05 -17.64
CA GLY A 87 -8.40 4.53 -16.58
C GLY A 87 -8.60 3.75 -15.27
N PRO A 88 -7.61 3.75 -14.37
CA PRO A 88 -7.75 3.12 -13.07
C PRO A 88 -8.74 3.90 -12.19
N TYR A 89 -9.63 3.18 -11.53
CA TYR A 89 -10.57 3.70 -10.55
C TYR A 89 -10.24 3.13 -9.17
N GLN A 90 -10.20 3.98 -8.14
CA GLN A 90 -9.98 3.54 -6.76
C GLN A 90 -11.31 3.26 -6.08
N THR A 91 -11.55 2.01 -5.70
CA THR A 91 -12.73 1.66 -4.88
C THR A 91 -12.63 2.36 -3.53
N ARG A 92 -13.76 2.77 -2.94
CA ARG A 92 -13.70 3.58 -1.70
C ARG A 92 -13.45 2.76 -0.44
N ALA A 93 -13.96 1.53 -0.40
CA ALA A 93 -13.87 0.66 0.77
C ALA A 93 -14.03 -0.82 0.39
N ALA A 94 -13.63 -1.69 1.33
CA ALA A 94 -13.96 -3.10 1.28
C ALA A 94 -15.48 -3.29 1.10
N ASN A 95 -15.88 -4.15 0.17
CA ASN A 95 -17.27 -4.50 -0.11
C ASN A 95 -18.17 -3.33 -0.57
N ASP A 96 -17.60 -2.24 -1.10
CA ASP A 96 -18.39 -1.17 -1.71
C ASP A 96 -18.72 -1.48 -3.18
N PHE A 97 -19.95 -1.18 -3.60
CA PHE A 97 -20.35 -1.28 -5.00
C PHE A 97 -19.85 -0.04 -5.75
N THR A 98 -18.78 -0.23 -6.50
CA THR A 98 -18.16 0.86 -7.25
C THR A 98 -18.74 0.90 -8.66
N LYS A 99 -19.26 2.07 -9.05
CA LYS A 99 -19.65 2.39 -10.43
C LYS A 99 -18.44 2.97 -11.16
N ILE A 100 -18.05 2.30 -12.25
CA ILE A 100 -17.03 2.77 -13.20
C ILE A 100 -17.74 3.24 -14.47
#